data_AF-A0A7W0VCH8-F1
#
_entry.id   AF-A0A7W0VCH8-F1
#
_cell.length_a   1.000
_cell.length_b   1.000
_cell.length_c   1.000
_cell.angle_alpha   90.00
_cell.angle_beta   90.00
_cell.angle_gamma   90.00
#
_symmetry.space_group_name_H-M   'P 1'
#
loop_
_entity.id
_entity.type
_entity.pdbx_description
1 polymer ?
#
loop_
_entity_poly.entity_id
_entity_poly.type
_entity_poly.pdbx_seq_one_letter_code
_entity_poly.pdbx_strand_id
1 'polypeptide(L)'
;MKAIIVLAVGALLTTPVRAEFSVEAAIDDGYHPNEPGPVYLTAAQRRARAELIRDTAASAGMTNAALLAGIGEVETTFAHCWSEATWACKGPSSSSCAGGPVIAGASDGACSLQQGGLGMFQFDAGTHTQTVATYGPDIVTMQGNVNAVIPFIVTRAIESVAGVNTEAEAMAWMNSITIANGNAQYEDWLYFIAWRYNGCRGCTTQINKYRNGTNKLRDEFGPDFWTIIPPVDPVDPMDPVDPVDPDDPDGQG
;
A
#
# COMPACT_ATOMS: atom_id res chain seq x y z
N MET A 1 -48.96 45.80 -57.31
CA MET A 1 -49.57 46.41 -56.12
C MET A 1 -49.20 45.60 -54.89
N LYS A 2 -48.75 46.31 -53.86
CA LYS A 2 -48.75 45.99 -52.41
C LYS A 2 -48.02 44.72 -51.92
N ALA A 3 -46.91 44.99 -51.24
CA ALA A 3 -46.27 44.17 -50.23
C ALA A 3 -47.18 43.94 -49.02
N ILE A 4 -46.98 42.80 -48.34
CA ILE A 4 -47.12 42.69 -46.89
C ILE A 4 -45.95 41.84 -46.36
N ILE A 5 -45.17 42.48 -45.49
CA ILE A 5 -44.17 41.92 -44.61
C ILE A 5 -44.90 41.33 -43.40
N VAL A 6 -44.53 40.12 -42.97
CA VAL A 6 -44.73 39.67 -41.60
C VAL A 6 -43.44 39.03 -41.10
N LEU A 7 -42.81 39.72 -40.15
CA LEU A 7 -41.74 39.20 -39.31
C LEU A 7 -42.31 38.13 -38.36
N ALA A 8 -41.65 36.98 -38.27
CA ALA A 8 -41.80 36.05 -37.16
C ALA A 8 -40.41 35.79 -36.56
N VAL A 9 -40.25 36.26 -35.33
CA VAL A 9 -39.11 36.04 -34.44
C VAL A 9 -39.19 34.60 -33.93
N GLY A 10 -38.20 33.77 -34.27
CA GLY A 10 -38.05 32.41 -33.76
C GLY A 10 -36.81 32.32 -32.86
N ALA A 11 -37.05 32.13 -31.57
CA ALA A 11 -36.03 32.06 -30.52
C ALA A 11 -35.11 30.84 -30.66
N LEU A 12 -33.81 31.04 -30.41
CA LEU A 12 -32.83 29.99 -30.14
C LEU A 12 -33.24 29.25 -28.85
N LEU A 13 -33.59 27.97 -28.96
CA LEU A 13 -33.67 27.06 -27.81
C LEU A 13 -32.36 26.26 -27.75
N THR A 14 -31.50 26.61 -26.81
CA THR A 14 -30.35 25.80 -26.41
C THR A 14 -30.84 24.66 -25.51
N THR A 15 -30.79 23.42 -25.99
CA THR A 15 -30.95 22.23 -25.14
C THR A 15 -29.64 21.90 -24.45
N PRO A 16 -29.60 21.69 -23.12
CA PRO A 16 -28.42 21.15 -22.46
C PRO A 16 -28.33 19.65 -22.72
N VAL A 17 -27.19 19.18 -23.24
CA VAL A 17 -26.84 17.76 -23.28
C VAL A 17 -26.50 17.35 -21.86
N ARG A 18 -27.43 16.67 -21.19
CA ARG A 18 -27.18 15.96 -19.94
C ARG A 18 -26.52 14.63 -20.30
N ALA A 19 -25.23 14.49 -20.02
CA ALA A 19 -24.56 13.20 -20.07
C ALA A 19 -25.14 12.31 -18.95
N GLU A 20 -25.97 11.34 -19.31
CA GLU A 20 -26.33 10.26 -18.41
C GLU A 20 -25.18 9.27 -18.37
N PHE A 21 -24.49 9.26 -17.23
CA PHE A 21 -23.43 8.32 -16.92
C PHE A 21 -24.10 7.04 -16.39
N SER A 22 -24.38 6.09 -17.28
CA SER A 22 -24.88 4.76 -16.89
C SER A 22 -23.72 3.94 -16.35
N VAL A 23 -23.59 3.85 -15.03
CA VAL A 23 -22.77 2.83 -14.36
C VAL A 23 -23.65 1.61 -14.11
N GLU A 24 -23.75 0.73 -15.09
CA GLU A 24 -24.17 -0.65 -14.86
C GLU A 24 -22.93 -1.52 -14.95
N ALA A 25 -22.10 -1.47 -13.89
CA ALA A 25 -21.21 -2.57 -13.61
C ALA A 25 -22.08 -3.70 -13.07
N ALA A 26 -22.24 -4.75 -13.88
CA ALA A 26 -22.89 -5.98 -13.48
C ALA A 26 -22.21 -6.51 -12.21
N ILE A 27 -22.96 -6.54 -11.10
CA ILE A 27 -22.58 -7.29 -9.91
C ILE A 27 -22.84 -8.76 -10.26
N ASP A 28 -21.78 -9.46 -10.64
CA ASP A 28 -21.74 -10.92 -10.60
C ASP A 28 -21.75 -11.33 -9.12
N ASP A 29 -22.82 -12.00 -8.68
CA ASP A 29 -22.98 -12.44 -7.28
C ASP A 29 -22.22 -13.75 -6.96
N GLY A 30 -21.33 -14.17 -7.86
CA GLY A 30 -20.48 -15.35 -7.77
C GLY A 30 -19.72 -15.46 -6.45
N TYR A 31 -20.39 -16.02 -5.44
CA TYR A 31 -19.78 -16.48 -4.20
C TYR A 31 -18.83 -17.63 -4.56
N HIS A 32 -17.57 -17.30 -4.75
CA HIS A 32 -16.48 -18.25 -4.84
C HIS A 32 -15.92 -18.46 -3.43
N PRO A 33 -16.14 -19.63 -2.79
CA PRO A 33 -15.71 -19.87 -1.41
C PRO A 33 -14.18 -19.83 -1.21
N ASN A 34 -13.41 -19.66 -2.28
CA ASN A 34 -11.95 -19.64 -2.29
C ASN A 34 -11.35 -18.33 -2.87
N GLU A 35 -12.17 -17.33 -3.21
CA GLU A 35 -11.67 -16.02 -3.63
C GLU A 35 -12.13 -14.94 -2.66
N PRO A 36 -11.24 -14.00 -2.27
CA PRO A 36 -11.64 -12.87 -1.46
C PRO A 36 -12.77 -12.12 -2.18
N GLY A 37 -13.85 -11.84 -1.45
CA GLY A 37 -14.99 -11.10 -1.98
C GLY A 37 -14.63 -9.67 -2.39
N PRO A 38 -15.59 -8.91 -2.92
CA PRO A 38 -15.35 -7.55 -3.38
C PRO A 38 -14.79 -6.65 -2.26
N VAL A 39 -13.84 -5.80 -2.64
CA VAL A 39 -13.28 -4.73 -1.80
C VAL A 39 -13.84 -3.39 -2.25
N TYR A 40 -14.36 -2.62 -1.32
CA TYR A 40 -15.08 -1.37 -1.58
C TYR A 40 -14.23 -0.16 -1.21
N LEU A 41 -13.31 0.21 -2.11
CA LEU A 41 -12.50 1.43 -2.00
C LEU A 41 -12.69 2.32 -3.23
N THR A 42 -12.91 3.60 -2.99
CA THR A 42 -12.84 4.63 -4.04
C THR A 42 -11.39 4.85 -4.48
N ALA A 43 -11.20 5.38 -5.69
CA ALA A 43 -9.88 5.79 -6.17
C ALA A 43 -9.19 6.79 -5.22
N ALA A 44 -9.95 7.71 -4.62
CA ALA A 44 -9.44 8.65 -3.62
C ALA A 44 -8.93 7.97 -2.35
N GLN A 45 -9.65 6.97 -1.83
CA GLN A 45 -9.20 6.19 -0.68
C GLN A 45 -7.94 5.37 -1.00
N ARG A 46 -7.88 4.77 -2.19
CA ARG A 46 -6.69 4.03 -2.63
C ARG A 46 -5.48 4.96 -2.76
N ARG A 47 -5.66 6.14 -3.38
CA ARG A 47 -4.63 7.17 -3.48
C ARG A 47 -4.12 7.62 -2.12
N ALA A 48 -5.01 7.92 -1.18
CA ALA A 48 -4.62 8.34 0.17
C ALA A 48 -3.81 7.25 0.92
N ARG A 49 -4.13 5.97 0.71
CA ARG A 49 -3.34 4.84 1.26
C ARG A 49 -1.98 4.72 0.60
N ALA A 50 -1.92 4.89 -0.71
CA ALA A 50 -0.67 4.90 -1.45
C ALA A 50 0.25 6.05 -0.98
N GLU A 51 -0.32 7.24 -0.75
CA GLU A 51 0.41 8.41 -0.22
C GLU A 51 0.94 8.12 1.18
N LEU A 52 0.10 7.56 2.05
CA LEU A 52 0.52 7.15 3.39
C LEU A 52 1.67 6.14 3.37
N ILE A 53 1.58 5.10 2.53
CA ILE A 53 2.65 4.09 2.39
C ILE A 53 3.93 4.74 1.89
N ARG A 54 3.82 5.58 0.85
CA ARG A 54 4.95 6.27 0.24
C ARG A 54 5.65 7.21 1.21
N ASP A 55 4.88 8.07 1.88
CA ASP A 55 5.43 9.09 2.78
C ASP A 55 6.05 8.45 4.02
N THR A 56 5.41 7.39 4.55
CA THR A 56 5.97 6.61 5.67
C THR A 56 7.27 5.91 5.27
N ALA A 57 7.28 5.25 4.10
CA ALA A 57 8.47 4.60 3.56
C ALA A 57 9.62 5.60 3.36
N ALA A 58 9.33 6.76 2.77
CA ALA A 58 10.33 7.82 2.57
C ALA A 58 10.87 8.34 3.90
N SER A 59 10.02 8.51 4.92
CA SER A 59 10.46 8.94 6.26
C SER A 59 11.39 7.94 6.94
N ALA A 60 11.34 6.67 6.53
CA ALA A 60 12.25 5.61 6.99
C ALA A 60 13.46 5.41 6.04
N GLY A 61 13.62 6.26 5.02
CA GLY A 61 14.71 6.14 4.04
C GLY A 61 14.47 5.16 2.89
N MET A 62 13.25 4.66 2.71
CA MET A 62 12.89 3.79 1.57
C MET A 62 12.34 4.63 0.42
N THR A 63 13.03 4.60 -0.73
CA THR A 63 12.66 5.36 -1.94
C THR A 63 11.82 4.55 -2.92
N ASN A 64 11.59 3.26 -2.63
CA ASN A 64 10.90 2.32 -3.51
C ASN A 64 9.59 1.76 -2.90
N ALA A 65 8.72 2.65 -2.43
CA ALA A 65 7.55 2.30 -1.63
C ALA A 65 6.49 1.46 -2.39
N ALA A 66 6.54 1.43 -3.72
CA ALA A 66 5.68 0.56 -4.54
C ALA A 66 5.85 -0.93 -4.19
N LEU A 67 7.03 -1.34 -3.70
CA LEU A 67 7.28 -2.69 -3.20
C LEU A 67 6.36 -3.04 -2.02
N LEU A 68 6.23 -2.14 -1.03
CA LEU A 68 5.35 -2.31 0.13
C LEU A 68 3.88 -2.22 -0.29
N ALA A 69 3.57 -1.28 -1.19
CA ALA A 69 2.22 -1.12 -1.72
C ALA A 69 1.72 -2.40 -2.41
N GLY A 70 2.60 -3.11 -3.10
CA GLY A 70 2.28 -4.42 -3.67
C GLY A 70 1.92 -5.49 -2.63
N ILE A 71 2.52 -5.45 -1.43
CA ILE A 71 2.16 -6.34 -0.33
C ILE A 71 0.73 -6.03 0.12
N GLY A 72 0.43 -4.79 0.48
CA GLY A 72 -0.93 -4.40 0.92
C GLY A 72 -2.01 -4.65 -0.15
N GLU A 73 -1.65 -4.56 -1.43
CA GLU A 73 -2.55 -4.92 -2.53
C GLU A 73 -2.84 -6.43 -2.58
N VAL A 74 -1.84 -7.29 -2.37
CA VAL A 74 -2.04 -8.75 -2.37
C VAL A 74 -2.78 -9.22 -1.13
N GLU A 75 -2.45 -8.67 0.03
CA GLU A 75 -3.01 -9.12 1.30
C GLU A 75 -4.50 -8.77 1.40
N THR A 76 -4.89 -7.55 1.01
CA THR A 76 -6.25 -7.08 1.23
C THR A 76 -6.81 -6.18 0.13
N THR A 77 -6.13 -6.04 -1.01
CA THR A 77 -6.49 -5.05 -2.05
C THR A 77 -6.57 -3.65 -1.45
N PHE A 78 -5.60 -3.31 -0.59
CA PHE A 78 -5.56 -2.11 0.25
C PHE A 78 -6.59 -2.01 1.36
N ALA A 79 -7.56 -2.92 1.53
CA ALA A 79 -8.54 -2.84 2.61
C ALA A 79 -7.88 -2.86 4.00
N HIS A 80 -8.39 -2.07 4.92
CA HIS A 80 -7.92 -2.06 6.31
C HIS A 80 -9.09 -2.23 7.27
N CYS A 81 -10.25 -1.66 6.95
CA CYS A 81 -11.44 -1.77 7.76
C CYS A 81 -12.33 -2.90 7.26
N TRP A 82 -12.90 -3.69 8.17
CA TRP A 82 -13.81 -4.78 7.79
C TRP A 82 -15.00 -4.31 6.95
N SER A 83 -15.46 -3.07 7.14
CA SER A 83 -16.52 -2.45 6.33
C SER A 83 -16.17 -2.33 4.84
N GLU A 84 -14.89 -2.42 4.49
CA GLU A 84 -14.38 -2.35 3.11
C GLU A 84 -14.28 -3.73 2.47
N ALA A 85 -14.32 -4.81 3.26
CA ALA A 85 -14.12 -6.19 2.84
C ALA A 85 -14.87 -7.15 3.79
N THR A 86 -16.21 -7.16 3.71
CA THR A 86 -17.08 -7.80 4.72
C THR A 86 -17.06 -9.33 4.70
N TRP A 87 -16.39 -9.93 3.71
CA TRP A 87 -16.12 -11.36 3.62
C TRP A 87 -15.06 -11.83 4.62
N ALA A 88 -14.22 -10.92 5.13
CA ALA A 88 -13.16 -11.23 6.07
C ALA A 88 -13.66 -11.33 7.53
N CYS A 89 -12.80 -11.78 8.44
CA CYS A 89 -13.10 -11.76 9.87
C CYS A 89 -13.08 -10.33 10.43
N LYS A 90 -13.83 -10.11 11.51
CA LYS A 90 -13.78 -8.86 12.28
C LYS A 90 -12.62 -8.91 13.29
N GLY A 91 -11.66 -8.01 13.14
CA GLY A 91 -10.59 -7.77 14.11
C GLY A 91 -11.01 -6.84 15.26
N PRO A 92 -10.05 -6.36 16.07
CA PRO A 92 -10.28 -5.34 17.09
C PRO A 92 -10.80 -4.01 16.51
N SER A 93 -11.40 -3.17 17.36
CA SER A 93 -11.82 -1.82 16.97
C SER A 93 -10.62 -0.93 16.62
N SER A 94 -10.78 -0.09 15.61
CA SER A 94 -9.76 0.85 15.15
C SER A 94 -10.29 2.26 15.00
N SER A 95 -9.49 3.25 15.40
CA SER A 95 -9.77 4.66 15.14
C SER A 95 -9.78 4.98 13.64
N SER A 96 -8.96 4.28 12.84
CA SER A 96 -8.94 4.40 11.38
C SER A 96 -10.21 3.86 10.71
N CYS A 97 -11.03 3.11 11.45
CA CYS A 97 -12.28 2.52 10.99
C CYS A 97 -13.52 3.16 11.64
N ALA A 98 -13.39 4.42 12.09
CA ALA A 98 -14.46 5.15 12.80
C ALA A 98 -14.99 4.39 14.05
N GLY A 99 -14.10 3.69 14.75
CA GLY A 99 -14.43 2.83 15.90
C GLY A 99 -14.92 1.43 15.50
N GLY A 100 -15.13 1.17 14.21
CA GLY A 100 -15.41 -0.16 13.66
C GLY A 100 -14.19 -1.09 13.67
N PRO A 101 -14.40 -2.37 13.34
CA PRO A 101 -13.32 -3.37 13.36
C PRO A 101 -12.34 -3.19 12.19
N VAL A 102 -11.05 -3.36 12.49
CA VAL A 102 -10.02 -3.65 11.49
C VAL A 102 -10.33 -5.01 10.84
N ILE A 103 -9.89 -5.21 9.60
CA ILE A 103 -9.95 -6.51 8.93
C ILE A 103 -9.05 -7.52 9.66
N ALA A 104 -9.52 -8.76 9.76
CA ALA A 104 -8.74 -9.91 10.19
C ALA A 104 -8.80 -11.04 9.16
N GLY A 105 -7.70 -11.75 8.98
CA GLY A 105 -7.55 -12.84 8.00
C GLY A 105 -8.54 -13.98 8.23
N ALA A 106 -9.29 -14.35 7.19
CA ALA A 106 -10.26 -15.44 7.26
C ALA A 106 -9.67 -16.83 6.96
N SER A 107 -8.46 -16.88 6.41
CA SER A 107 -7.78 -18.13 6.03
C SER A 107 -6.76 -18.62 7.05
N ASP A 108 -6.32 -17.74 7.96
CA ASP A 108 -5.22 -18.00 8.91
C ASP A 108 -5.71 -18.61 10.23
N GLY A 109 -7.02 -18.68 10.43
CA GLY A 109 -7.65 -19.29 11.59
C GLY A 109 -9.15 -19.06 11.62
N ALA A 110 -9.84 -19.66 12.60
CA ALA A 110 -11.29 -19.48 12.72
C ALA A 110 -11.61 -18.08 13.25
N CYS A 111 -12.51 -17.34 12.59
CA CYS A 111 -12.95 -16.02 13.07
C CYS A 111 -13.47 -16.06 14.53
N SER A 112 -14.10 -17.17 14.92
CA SER A 112 -14.62 -17.37 16.29
C SER A 112 -13.52 -17.47 17.34
N LEU A 113 -12.29 -17.80 16.94
CA LEU A 113 -11.11 -17.88 17.80
C LEU A 113 -10.30 -16.58 17.79
N GLN A 114 -10.76 -15.55 17.06
CA GLN A 114 -10.05 -14.27 16.92
C GLN A 114 -8.61 -14.47 16.43
N GLN A 115 -8.46 -15.30 15.40
CA GLN A 115 -7.17 -15.60 14.77
C GLN A 115 -7.06 -14.94 13.40
N GLY A 116 -5.82 -14.75 12.97
CA GLY A 116 -5.45 -14.30 11.63
C GLY A 116 -4.91 -12.89 11.57
N GLY A 117 -4.31 -12.58 10.41
CA GLY A 117 -3.57 -11.35 10.21
C GLY A 117 -4.44 -10.09 10.34
N LEU A 118 -3.93 -9.04 10.97
CA LEU A 118 -4.64 -7.78 11.21
C LEU A 118 -4.26 -6.68 10.20
N GLY A 119 -5.27 -5.97 9.70
CA GLY A 119 -5.10 -4.76 8.89
C GLY A 119 -4.66 -5.04 7.45
N MET A 120 -4.23 -3.98 6.77
CA MET A 120 -3.89 -4.01 5.34
C MET A 120 -2.73 -4.96 5.04
N PHE A 121 -1.79 -5.04 5.97
CA PHE A 121 -0.61 -5.87 5.88
C PHE A 121 -0.78 -7.23 6.58
N GLN A 122 -1.97 -7.54 7.12
CA GLN A 122 -2.27 -8.87 7.66
C GLN A 122 -1.22 -9.38 8.69
N PHE A 123 -0.78 -8.53 9.62
CA PHE A 123 0.17 -8.95 10.65
C PHE A 123 -0.44 -10.00 11.57
N ASP A 124 0.26 -11.12 11.75
CA ASP A 124 -0.23 -12.25 12.53
C ASP A 124 0.81 -12.75 13.54
N ALA A 125 0.37 -12.96 14.79
CA ALA A 125 1.11 -13.64 15.84
C ALA A 125 0.24 -14.69 16.58
N GLY A 126 -0.80 -15.21 15.92
CA GLY A 126 -1.77 -16.17 16.43
C GLY A 126 -3.15 -15.55 16.60
N THR A 127 -3.47 -15.12 17.83
CA THR A 127 -4.72 -14.41 18.13
C THR A 127 -4.57 -12.89 17.95
N HIS A 128 -5.70 -12.17 17.86
CA HIS A 128 -5.70 -10.71 17.79
C HIS A 128 -4.95 -10.10 18.98
N THR A 129 -5.16 -10.62 20.20
CA THR A 129 -4.47 -10.13 21.40
C THR A 129 -2.97 -10.39 21.36
N GLN A 130 -2.54 -11.55 20.86
CA GLN A 130 -1.12 -11.85 20.69
C GLN A 130 -0.48 -10.92 19.66
N THR A 131 -1.15 -10.69 18.52
CA THR A 131 -0.70 -9.75 17.49
C THR A 131 -0.54 -8.33 18.04
N VAL A 132 -1.55 -7.83 18.77
CA VAL A 132 -1.47 -6.50 19.42
C VAL A 132 -0.36 -6.46 20.47
N ALA A 133 -0.15 -7.55 21.23
CA ALA A 133 0.94 -7.61 22.20
C ALA A 133 2.33 -7.63 21.53
N THR A 134 2.46 -8.26 20.36
CA THR A 134 3.71 -8.34 19.60
C THR A 134 4.06 -7.04 18.89
N TYR A 135 3.10 -6.42 18.20
CA TYR A 135 3.35 -5.26 17.35
C TYR A 135 2.95 -3.92 17.98
N GLY A 136 2.35 -3.94 19.17
CA GLY A 136 1.83 -2.77 19.86
C GLY A 136 0.39 -2.41 19.46
N PRO A 137 -0.26 -1.53 20.24
CA PRO A 137 -1.67 -1.17 20.04
C PRO A 137 -1.94 -0.49 18.70
N ASP A 138 -0.96 0.23 18.15
CA ASP A 138 -1.15 0.99 16.91
C ASP A 138 -1.29 0.10 15.67
N ILE A 139 -0.98 -1.20 15.76
CA ILE A 139 -1.06 -2.16 14.65
C ILE A 139 -2.46 -2.23 14.01
N VAL A 140 -3.50 -1.90 14.78
CA VAL A 140 -4.89 -1.88 14.31
C VAL A 140 -5.26 -0.58 13.61
N THR A 141 -4.41 0.45 13.65
CA THR A 141 -4.60 1.71 12.92
C THR A 141 -3.95 1.63 11.54
N MET A 142 -4.41 2.44 10.59
CA MET A 142 -3.83 2.50 9.26
C MET A 142 -2.35 2.88 9.31
N GLN A 143 -2.01 3.95 10.05
CA GLN A 143 -0.63 4.42 10.19
C GLN A 143 0.26 3.38 10.88
N GLY A 144 -0.19 2.78 12.00
CA GLY A 144 0.62 1.79 12.71
C GLY A 144 0.83 0.50 11.90
N ASN A 145 -0.16 0.09 11.11
CA ASN A 145 -0.04 -1.03 10.19
C ASN A 145 1.00 -0.74 9.08
N VAL A 146 1.00 0.47 8.52
CA VAL A 146 2.02 0.91 7.55
C VAL A 146 3.41 1.04 8.20
N ASN A 147 3.49 1.59 9.42
CA ASN A 147 4.76 1.72 10.14
C ASN A 147 5.42 0.37 10.43
N ALA A 148 4.62 -0.67 10.70
CA ALA A 148 5.12 -1.98 11.08
C ALA A 148 5.74 -2.78 9.91
N VAL A 149 5.34 -2.51 8.65
CA VAL A 149 5.79 -3.34 7.50
C VAL A 149 7.26 -3.16 7.16
N ILE A 150 7.78 -1.95 7.37
CA ILE A 150 9.18 -1.63 7.07
C ILE A 150 10.14 -2.43 7.98
N PRO A 151 10.09 -2.30 9.32
CA PRO A 151 10.99 -3.07 10.20
C PRO A 151 10.75 -4.58 10.09
N PHE A 152 9.52 -5.03 9.79
CA PHE A 152 9.25 -6.43 9.52
C PHE A 152 10.04 -6.94 8.31
N ILE A 153 9.92 -6.26 7.17
CA ILE A 153 10.62 -6.66 5.94
C ILE A 153 12.13 -6.52 6.07
N VAL A 154 12.62 -5.46 6.71
CA VAL A 154 14.06 -5.27 6.99
C VAL A 154 14.61 -6.45 7.79
N THR A 155 13.94 -6.83 8.88
CA THR A 155 14.34 -7.99 9.70
C THR A 155 14.37 -9.26 8.85
N ARG A 156 13.34 -9.49 8.03
CA ARG A 156 13.29 -10.67 7.15
C ARG A 156 14.39 -10.65 6.11
N ALA A 157 14.74 -9.49 5.56
CA ALA A 157 15.80 -9.36 4.57
C ALA A 157 17.16 -9.71 5.17
N ILE A 158 17.48 -9.18 6.35
CA ILE A 158 18.70 -9.51 7.11
C ILE A 158 18.80 -11.02 7.38
N GLU A 159 17.68 -11.67 7.70
CA GLU A 159 17.66 -13.11 7.98
C GLU A 159 17.86 -14.00 6.74
N SER A 160 17.69 -13.49 5.51
CA SER A 160 17.49 -14.38 4.35
C SER A 160 18.04 -13.93 3.00
N VAL A 161 18.39 -12.66 2.83
CA VAL A 161 18.96 -12.13 1.58
C VAL A 161 20.48 -12.18 1.68
N ALA A 162 21.12 -12.87 0.75
CA ALA A 162 22.58 -13.00 0.75
C ALA A 162 23.25 -11.63 0.60
N GLY A 163 24.19 -11.32 1.49
CA GLY A 163 24.91 -10.05 1.49
C GLY A 163 24.19 -8.90 2.21
N VAL A 164 23.01 -9.13 2.78
CA VAL A 164 22.28 -8.18 3.63
C VAL A 164 22.41 -8.62 5.09
N ASN A 165 23.14 -7.86 5.91
CA ASN A 165 23.41 -8.20 7.31
C ASN A 165 23.00 -7.08 8.29
N THR A 166 22.71 -5.90 7.76
CA THR A 166 22.34 -4.71 8.53
C THR A 166 21.07 -4.08 7.97
N GLU A 167 20.43 -3.23 8.77
CA GLU A 167 19.27 -2.45 8.33
C GLU A 167 19.62 -1.55 7.14
N ALA A 168 20.77 -0.88 7.19
CA ALA A 168 21.25 -0.04 6.09
C ALA A 168 21.42 -0.83 4.78
N GLU A 169 21.99 -2.03 4.84
CA GLU A 169 22.12 -2.91 3.67
C GLU A 169 20.76 -3.40 3.16
N ALA A 170 19.81 -3.69 4.06
CA ALA A 170 18.46 -4.12 3.66
C ALA A 170 17.71 -3.00 2.93
N MET A 171 17.80 -1.78 3.47
CA MET A 171 17.23 -0.58 2.86
C MET A 171 17.88 -0.28 1.51
N ALA A 172 19.21 -0.34 1.44
CA ALA A 172 19.96 -0.15 0.19
C ALA A 172 19.57 -1.20 -0.87
N TRP A 173 19.45 -2.47 -0.48
CA TRP A 173 18.98 -3.54 -1.36
C TRP A 173 17.58 -3.24 -1.91
N MET A 174 16.61 -2.94 -1.04
CA MET A 174 15.24 -2.64 -1.47
C MET A 174 15.16 -1.41 -2.39
N ASN A 175 15.93 -0.36 -2.07
CA ASN A 175 16.00 0.86 -2.86
C ASN A 175 16.68 0.66 -4.23
N SER A 176 17.52 -0.36 -4.38
CA SER A 176 18.19 -0.68 -5.65
C SER A 176 17.28 -1.38 -6.68
N ILE A 177 16.17 -1.97 -6.23
CA ILE A 177 15.32 -2.84 -7.07
C ILE A 177 14.63 -2.01 -8.16
N THR A 178 14.93 -2.33 -9.41
CA THR A 178 14.14 -1.85 -10.55
C THR A 178 12.88 -2.70 -10.72
N ILE A 179 11.70 -2.13 -10.48
CA ILE A 179 10.42 -2.83 -10.64
C ILE A 179 10.11 -3.02 -12.12
N ALA A 180 10.58 -4.12 -12.70
CA ALA A 180 10.32 -4.53 -14.07
C ALA A 180 10.34 -6.06 -14.18
N ASN A 181 9.36 -6.66 -14.87
CA ASN A 181 9.30 -8.11 -15.03
C ASN A 181 10.57 -8.66 -15.71
N GLY A 182 11.15 -9.72 -15.14
CA GLY A 182 12.41 -10.30 -15.62
C GLY A 182 13.67 -9.59 -15.12
N ASN A 183 13.57 -8.49 -14.38
CA ASN A 183 14.72 -7.91 -13.68
C ASN A 183 15.11 -8.82 -12.51
N ALA A 184 16.37 -9.26 -12.46
CA ALA A 184 16.84 -10.24 -11.47
C ALA A 184 16.55 -9.83 -10.01
N GLN A 185 16.80 -8.58 -9.63
CA GLN A 185 16.57 -8.12 -8.26
C GLN A 185 15.08 -8.06 -7.91
N TYR A 186 14.22 -7.74 -8.88
CA TYR A 186 12.78 -7.78 -8.68
C TYR A 186 12.27 -9.23 -8.58
N GLU A 187 12.80 -10.15 -9.37
CA GLU A 187 12.52 -11.58 -9.22
C GLU A 187 12.93 -12.11 -7.83
N ASP A 188 14.10 -11.69 -7.35
CA ASP A 188 14.59 -12.03 -6.01
C ASP A 188 13.67 -11.46 -4.92
N TRP A 189 13.21 -10.21 -5.05
CA TRP A 189 12.22 -9.61 -4.16
C TRP A 189 10.91 -10.39 -4.12
N LEU A 190 10.40 -10.79 -5.29
CA LEU A 190 9.14 -11.52 -5.37
C LEU A 190 9.24 -12.92 -4.75
N TYR A 191 10.37 -13.60 -4.95
CA TYR A 191 10.68 -14.84 -4.25
C TYR A 191 10.78 -14.62 -2.74
N PHE A 192 11.48 -13.57 -2.33
CA PHE A 192 11.69 -13.19 -0.94
C PHE A 192 10.37 -12.93 -0.21
N ILE A 193 9.47 -12.10 -0.77
CA ILE A 193 8.17 -11.82 -0.16
C ILE A 193 7.26 -13.06 -0.14
N ALA A 194 7.19 -13.81 -1.25
CA ALA A 194 6.42 -15.05 -1.27
C ALA A 194 6.87 -16.02 -0.16
N TRP A 195 8.17 -16.08 0.14
CA TRP A 195 8.70 -16.92 1.21
C TRP A 195 8.57 -16.31 2.61
N ARG A 196 9.12 -15.11 2.83
CA ARG A 196 9.32 -14.55 4.18
C ARG A 196 8.12 -13.76 4.69
N TYR A 197 7.25 -13.29 3.80
CA TYR A 197 6.01 -12.63 4.16
C TYR A 197 4.85 -13.61 4.20
N ASN A 198 4.58 -14.27 3.06
CA ASN A 198 3.45 -15.21 2.94
C ASN A 198 3.73 -16.59 3.54
N GLY A 199 5.00 -17.00 3.65
CA GLY A 199 5.38 -18.34 4.13
C GLY A 199 5.54 -19.40 3.03
N CYS A 200 5.35 -19.05 1.75
CA CYS A 200 5.34 -19.99 0.64
C CYS A 200 6.66 -19.99 -0.16
N ARG A 201 7.62 -20.81 0.28
CA ARG A 201 8.96 -20.88 -0.35
C ARG A 201 8.91 -21.51 -1.75
N GLY A 202 9.24 -20.74 -2.78
CA GLY A 202 9.31 -21.22 -4.18
C GLY A 202 7.96 -21.36 -4.87
N CYS A 203 6.88 -20.81 -4.29
CA CYS A 203 5.54 -20.92 -4.86
C CYS A 203 5.31 -19.93 -6.00
N THR A 204 5.35 -20.42 -7.25
CA THR A 204 5.14 -19.58 -8.44
C THR A 204 3.83 -18.80 -8.40
N THR A 205 2.76 -19.39 -7.86
CA THR A 205 1.45 -18.70 -7.71
C THR A 205 1.57 -17.47 -6.83
N GLN A 206 2.23 -17.55 -5.68
CA GLN A 206 2.37 -16.42 -4.76
C GLN A 206 3.34 -15.37 -5.29
N ILE A 207 4.45 -15.81 -5.91
CA ILE A 207 5.37 -14.93 -6.64
C ILE A 207 4.60 -14.10 -7.69
N ASN A 208 3.72 -14.74 -8.46
CA ASN A 208 2.90 -14.05 -9.46
C ASN A 208 1.85 -13.13 -8.86
N LYS A 209 1.28 -13.44 -7.69
CA LYS A 209 0.37 -12.52 -6.99
C LYS A 209 1.09 -11.23 -6.59
N TYR A 210 2.23 -11.32 -5.93
CA TYR A 210 3.02 -10.13 -5.55
C TYR A 210 3.51 -9.36 -6.78
N ARG A 211 3.89 -10.05 -7.85
CA ARG A 211 4.23 -9.39 -9.12
C ARG A 211 3.07 -8.56 -9.64
N ASN A 212 1.89 -9.16 -9.69
CA ASN A 212 0.69 -8.51 -10.23
C ASN A 212 0.26 -7.35 -9.34
N GLY A 213 0.28 -7.51 -8.00
CA GLY A 213 -0.06 -6.45 -7.05
C GLY A 213 0.89 -5.26 -7.15
N THR A 214 2.21 -5.50 -7.10
CA THR A 214 3.22 -4.44 -7.22
C THR A 214 3.14 -3.74 -8.59
N ASN A 215 3.03 -4.48 -9.70
CA ASN A 215 2.90 -3.88 -11.03
C ASN A 215 1.60 -3.08 -11.16
N LYS A 216 0.46 -3.61 -10.67
CA LYS A 216 -0.82 -2.91 -10.66
C LYS A 216 -0.69 -1.55 -9.98
N LEU A 217 -0.02 -1.48 -8.82
CA LEU A 217 0.08 -0.24 -8.04
C LEU A 217 1.10 0.74 -8.62
N ARG A 218 2.19 0.22 -9.20
CA ARG A 218 3.11 1.04 -10.00
C ARG A 218 2.37 1.68 -11.18
N ASP A 219 1.55 0.91 -11.88
CA ASP A 219 0.84 1.37 -13.08
C ASP A 219 -0.36 2.27 -12.74
N GLU A 220 -1.07 2.01 -11.64
CA GLU A 220 -2.22 2.81 -11.17
C GLU A 220 -1.83 4.25 -10.83
N PHE A 221 -0.69 4.46 -10.18
CA PHE A 221 -0.26 5.80 -9.74
C PHE A 221 0.89 6.40 -10.56
N GLY A 222 1.56 5.58 -11.38
CA GLY A 222 2.74 5.95 -12.16
C GLY A 222 4.04 5.85 -11.35
N PRO A 223 5.19 5.64 -12.01
CA PRO A 223 6.48 5.48 -11.34
C PRO A 223 6.88 6.74 -10.54
N ASP A 224 6.64 7.93 -11.08
CA ASP A 224 6.99 9.20 -10.44
C ASP A 224 6.25 9.44 -9.13
N PHE A 225 5.06 8.84 -8.96
CA PHE A 225 4.31 8.96 -7.72
C PHE A 225 5.07 8.36 -6.55
N TRP A 226 5.80 7.26 -6.77
CA TRP A 226 6.45 6.47 -5.73
C TRP A 226 7.84 6.97 -5.34
N THR A 227 8.45 7.82 -6.17
CA THR A 227 9.77 8.39 -5.93
C THR A 227 9.62 9.73 -5.21
N ILE A 228 9.84 9.73 -3.89
CA ILE A 228 10.06 10.97 -3.14
C ILE A 228 11.56 11.24 -3.13
N ILE A 229 11.97 12.36 -3.72
CA ILE A 229 13.29 12.94 -3.42
C ILE A 229 13.15 13.51 -2.01
N PRO A 230 13.89 13.01 -1.01
CA PRO A 230 13.88 13.61 0.32
C PRO A 230 14.11 15.11 0.16
N PRO A 231 13.42 15.98 0.92
CA PRO A 231 13.75 17.39 0.91
C PRO A 231 15.26 17.50 1.14
N VAL A 232 15.97 18.10 0.19
CA VAL A 232 17.35 18.51 0.40
C VAL A 232 17.27 19.43 1.61
N ASP A 233 17.98 19.12 2.70
CA ASP A 233 18.10 20.05 3.80
C ASP A 233 18.48 21.42 3.19
N PRO A 234 17.74 22.49 3.51
CA PRO A 234 18.12 23.81 3.04
C PRO A 234 19.57 24.02 3.48
N VAL A 235 20.49 24.15 2.53
CA VAL A 235 21.85 24.60 2.84
C VAL A 235 21.67 25.87 3.64
N ASP A 236 22.05 25.86 4.92
CA ASP A 236 21.94 27.05 5.76
C ASP A 236 22.76 28.15 5.08
N PRO A 237 22.13 29.23 4.56
CA PRO A 237 22.86 30.29 3.89
C PRO A 237 23.80 31.04 4.85
N MET A 238 23.69 30.80 6.16
CA MET A 238 24.54 31.35 7.21
C MET A 238 25.71 30.45 7.61
N ASP A 239 25.93 29.30 6.98
CA ASP A 239 27.08 28.44 7.28
C ASP A 239 28.08 28.34 6.11
N PRO A 240 29.06 29.27 5.99
CA PRO A 240 29.99 29.29 4.86
C PRO A 240 31.14 28.30 5.01
N VAL A 241 31.29 27.62 6.14
CA VAL A 241 32.39 26.68 6.39
C VAL A 241 31.97 25.81 7.56
N ASP A 242 31.94 24.49 7.38
CA ASP A 242 32.00 23.53 8.48
C ASP A 242 33.49 23.22 8.73
N PRO A 243 34.20 23.98 9.60
CA PRO A 243 35.48 23.56 10.09
C PRO A 243 35.22 22.46 11.11
N VAL A 244 35.29 21.21 10.66
CA VAL A 244 35.47 19.99 11.48
C VAL A 244 35.01 20.19 12.92
N ASP A 245 33.72 19.95 13.18
CA ASP A 245 33.15 19.97 14.52
C ASP A 245 34.04 19.13 15.48
N PRO A 246 34.75 19.76 16.43
CA PRO A 246 35.61 19.05 17.35
C PRO A 246 34.84 18.19 18.36
N ASP A 247 33.51 18.27 18.37
CA ASP A 247 32.61 17.45 19.21
C ASP A 247 31.96 16.28 18.44
N ASP A 248 32.31 16.04 17.17
CA ASP A 248 31.96 14.79 16.44
C ASP A 248 32.86 13.62 16.91
N PRO A 249 32.34 12.61 17.64
CA PRO A 249 33.14 11.55 18.22
C PRO A 249 33.68 10.54 17.21
N ASP A 250 33.29 10.62 15.93
CA ASP A 250 33.61 9.57 14.94
C ASP A 250 34.79 9.93 14.02
N GLY A 251 35.43 11.07 14.24
CA GLY A 251 36.61 11.53 13.50
C GLY A 251 37.95 10.93 13.94
N GLN A 252 38.10 9.59 14.04
CA GLN A 252 39.43 8.95 14.09
C GLN A 252 39.47 7.59 13.38
N GLY A 253 40.15 7.54 12.22
CA GLY A 253 40.53 6.31 11.51
C GLY A 253 40.93 6.54 10.06
#